data_AF-A0A965EPE3-F1
#
_entry.id   AF-A0A965EPE3-F1
#
_cell.length_a   1.000
_cell.length_b   1.000
_cell.length_c   1.000
_cell.angle_alpha   90.00
_cell.angle_beta   90.00
_cell.angle_gamma   90.00
#
_symmetry.space_group_name_H-M   'P 1'
#
loop_
_entity.id
_entity.type
_entity.pdbx_description
1 polymer ?
#
loop_
_entity_poly.entity_id
_entity_poly.type
_entity_poly.pdbx_seq_one_letter_code
_entity_poly.pdbx_strand_id
1 'polypeptide(L)'
;ATSYISNGKQGRIQRDKYLKEGKKCPMVIVVGIDPATYIAARYTLADNIPELDWAGGLSGQPMECIEGEVTGLPIPARSELVLEGWVSPDETALEGPFGEWTGYYAGDAKEEPVIHIERVYYRNNPILTCAASQKPPHSHLFERCFIRSAGLLDSLEGAGIPDVKGVWVHQAGSGRTFVAVSIKQRYFGHANQVGLVASQVNPVGYVGRYIVVVDDDIDPTDINDVIWAMGTRSDPKRDMTILDRTWSSRLDTMVFDDKLYNSRVVIDACIPYEHLEDFPEVAMTSPELAREVRAKFPDVFD
;
A
#
# COMPACT_ATOMS: atom_id res chain seq x y z
N ALA A 1 22.82 11.19 9.53
CA ALA A 1 21.85 10.67 8.53
C ALA A 1 20.96 11.83 8.08
N THR A 2 20.19 11.72 7.00
CA THR A 2 19.19 12.73 6.60
C THR A 2 17.78 12.25 6.92
N SER A 3 16.84 13.17 7.15
CA SER A 3 15.45 12.88 7.52
C SER A 3 14.50 13.20 6.37
N TYR A 4 14.44 12.39 5.32
CA TYR A 4 13.36 12.52 4.34
C TYR A 4 12.04 11.91 4.85
N ILE A 5 10.96 12.71 4.84
CA ILE A 5 9.60 12.22 5.10
C ILE A 5 8.65 12.90 4.10
N SER A 6 7.76 12.14 3.45
CA SER A 6 6.82 12.68 2.48
C SER A 6 5.85 13.71 3.09
N ASN A 7 5.42 14.69 2.27
CA ASN A 7 4.42 15.68 2.66
C ASN A 7 3.13 15.02 3.20
N GLY A 8 2.55 15.63 4.24
CA GLY A 8 1.28 15.18 4.83
C GLY A 8 1.38 13.95 5.74
N LYS A 9 2.57 13.36 5.91
CA LYS A 9 2.78 12.28 6.88
C LYS A 9 2.94 12.85 8.30
N GLN A 10 2.37 12.16 9.29
CA GLN A 10 2.35 12.57 10.70
C GLN A 10 3.76 12.89 11.22
N GLY A 11 4.76 12.03 10.95
CA GLY A 11 6.14 12.27 11.36
C GLY A 11 6.73 13.57 10.80
N ARG A 12 6.39 13.95 9.55
CA ARG A 12 6.78 15.25 8.98
C ARG A 12 6.06 16.41 9.64
N ILE A 13 4.75 16.27 9.85
CA ILE A 13 3.93 17.31 10.51
C ILE A 13 4.47 17.60 11.91
N GLN A 14 4.82 16.56 12.67
CA GLN A 14 5.42 16.68 14.00
C GLN A 14 6.80 17.34 13.93
N ARG A 15 7.71 16.80 13.11
CA ARG A 15 9.06 17.35 12.90
C ARG A 15 9.02 18.83 12.53
N ASP A 16 8.22 19.19 11.53
CA ASP A 16 8.15 20.54 11.00
C ASP A 16 7.62 21.56 12.04
N LYS A 17 6.85 21.12 13.06
CA LYS A 17 6.48 21.99 14.20
C LYS A 17 7.71 22.39 15.03
N TYR A 18 8.58 21.44 15.36
CA TYR A 18 9.83 21.71 16.09
C TYR A 18 10.76 22.64 15.29
N LEU A 19 10.98 22.31 14.01
CA LEU A 19 11.93 23.06 13.17
C LEU A 19 11.46 24.50 12.93
N LYS A 20 10.16 24.74 12.78
CA LYS A 20 9.59 26.10 12.67
C LYS A 20 9.82 26.96 13.90
N GLU A 21 9.97 26.35 15.07
CA GLU A 21 10.31 27.04 16.32
C GLU A 21 11.83 27.16 16.53
N GLY A 22 12.65 26.73 15.57
CA GLY A 22 14.11 26.67 15.71
C GLY A 22 14.56 25.64 16.74
N LYS A 23 13.71 24.67 17.08
CA LYS A 23 14.01 23.61 18.06
C LYS A 23 14.41 22.32 17.34
N LYS A 24 15.37 21.61 17.93
CA LYS A 24 15.69 20.24 17.51
C LYS A 24 14.50 19.30 17.78
N CYS A 25 14.17 18.43 16.82
CA CYS A 25 13.08 17.45 16.97
C CYS A 25 13.65 16.14 17.52
N PRO A 26 13.13 15.58 18.63
CA PRO A 26 13.52 14.25 19.08
C PRO A 26 13.16 13.20 18.02
N MET A 27 14.02 12.22 17.81
CA MET A 27 13.82 11.15 16.84
C MET A 27 14.44 9.83 17.33
N VAL A 28 13.67 8.75 17.16
CA VAL A 28 14.12 7.38 17.35
C VAL A 28 13.87 6.62 16.05
N ILE A 29 14.92 5.99 15.52
CA ILE A 29 14.84 5.07 14.37
C ILE A 29 15.02 3.66 14.91
N VAL A 30 14.01 2.82 14.72
CA VAL A 30 14.05 1.40 15.11
C VAL A 30 14.17 0.49 13.89
N VAL A 31 15.01 -0.52 14.00
CA VAL A 31 15.35 -1.47 12.94
C VAL A 31 15.27 -2.88 13.50
N GLY A 32 14.74 -3.82 12.70
CA GLY A 32 14.46 -5.18 13.14
C GLY A 32 13.45 -5.21 14.27
N ILE A 33 12.21 -4.82 13.97
CA ILE A 33 11.07 -4.82 14.88
C ILE A 33 10.19 -6.06 14.65
N ASP A 34 9.32 -6.36 15.60
CA ASP A 34 8.36 -7.45 15.46
C ASP A 34 7.33 -7.17 14.33
N PRO A 35 6.68 -8.21 13.78
CA PRO A 35 5.73 -8.05 12.68
C PRO A 35 4.53 -7.14 12.98
N ALA A 36 4.03 -7.08 14.22
CA ALA A 36 2.86 -6.27 14.55
C ALA A 36 3.22 -4.79 14.57
N THR A 37 4.34 -4.43 15.20
CA THR A 37 4.88 -3.06 15.15
C THR A 37 5.21 -2.65 13.71
N TYR A 38 5.77 -3.58 12.91
CA TYR A 38 6.04 -3.33 11.50
C TYR A 38 4.78 -3.00 10.71
N ILE A 39 3.69 -3.76 10.88
CA ILE A 39 2.40 -3.49 10.22
C ILE A 39 1.84 -2.14 10.69
N ALA A 40 1.87 -1.86 11.99
CA ALA A 40 1.36 -0.61 12.57
C ALA A 40 2.06 0.62 11.97
N ALA A 41 3.38 0.60 11.84
CA ALA A 41 4.18 1.68 11.24
C ALA A 41 3.87 1.92 9.74
N ARG A 42 3.15 1.01 9.09
CA ARG A 42 2.84 1.04 7.65
C ARG A 42 1.38 1.33 7.36
N TYR A 43 0.51 1.03 8.31
CA TYR A 43 -0.91 1.30 8.22
C TYR A 43 -1.17 2.81 8.38
N THR A 44 -2.18 3.34 7.69
CA THR A 44 -2.54 4.77 7.86
C THR A 44 -3.56 4.87 8.98
N LEU A 45 -3.08 5.04 10.20
CA LEU A 45 -3.94 5.24 11.38
C LEU A 45 -4.40 6.69 11.51
N ALA A 46 -5.50 6.89 12.23
CA ALA A 46 -5.96 8.22 12.59
C ALA A 46 -4.95 8.90 13.53
N ASP A 47 -4.79 10.22 13.41
CA ASP A 47 -3.77 11.00 14.15
C ASP A 47 -3.86 10.88 15.67
N ASN A 48 -5.00 10.46 16.21
CA ASN A 48 -5.24 10.30 17.64
C ASN A 48 -5.02 8.86 18.14
N ILE A 49 -4.53 7.94 17.30
CA ILE A 49 -4.27 6.55 17.66
C ILE A 49 -2.75 6.32 17.63
N PRO A 50 -2.10 6.12 18.78
CA PRO A 50 -0.69 5.75 18.82
C PRO A 50 -0.45 4.38 18.16
N GLU A 51 0.52 4.31 17.23
CA GLU A 51 0.84 3.09 16.48
C GLU A 51 1.24 1.92 17.40
N LEU A 52 1.94 2.20 18.50
CA LEU A 52 2.37 1.18 19.46
C LEU A 52 1.17 0.57 20.22
N ASP A 53 0.17 1.38 20.56
CA ASP A 53 -1.06 0.90 21.19
C ASP A 53 -1.88 0.05 20.21
N TRP A 54 -1.93 0.47 18.95
CA TRP A 54 -2.58 -0.30 17.88
C TRP A 54 -1.89 -1.65 17.65
N ALA A 55 -0.54 -1.66 17.60
CA ALA A 55 0.25 -2.89 17.50
C ALA A 55 -0.01 -3.83 18.69
N GLY A 56 -0.16 -3.26 19.89
CA GLY A 56 -0.52 -4.03 21.09
C GLY A 56 -1.93 -4.63 21.01
N GLY A 57 -2.90 -3.86 20.50
CA GLY A 57 -4.25 -4.35 20.21
C GLY A 57 -4.25 -5.52 19.23
N LEU A 58 -3.47 -5.43 18.15
CA LEU A 58 -3.31 -6.51 17.18
C LEU A 58 -2.64 -7.74 17.80
N SER A 59 -1.66 -7.53 18.69
CA SER A 59 -0.92 -8.60 19.37
C SER A 59 -1.67 -9.20 20.56
N GLY A 60 -2.80 -8.62 20.97
CA GLY A 60 -3.57 -9.02 22.16
C GLY A 60 -2.91 -8.67 23.50
N GLN A 61 -1.82 -7.89 23.49
CA GLN A 61 -1.07 -7.50 24.68
C GLN A 61 -0.33 -6.18 24.42
N PRO A 62 -0.12 -5.32 25.45
CA PRO A 62 0.62 -4.07 25.28
C PRO A 62 2.03 -4.29 24.73
N MET A 63 2.50 -3.38 23.89
CA MET A 63 3.88 -3.42 23.40
C MET A 63 4.85 -3.12 24.53
N GLU A 64 5.84 -3.99 24.72
CA GLU A 64 6.93 -3.77 25.67
C GLU A 64 7.84 -2.65 25.14
N CYS A 65 7.97 -1.57 25.89
CA CYS A 65 8.84 -0.44 25.56
C CYS A 65 9.80 -0.12 26.70
N ILE A 66 10.98 0.39 26.33
CA ILE A 66 11.89 1.10 27.23
C ILE A 66 11.85 2.59 26.91
N GLU A 67 12.16 3.44 27.89
CA GLU A 67 12.30 4.88 27.67
C GLU A 67 13.70 5.19 27.13
N GLY A 68 13.78 5.91 26.02
CA GLY A 68 15.06 6.35 25.46
C GLY A 68 15.75 7.35 26.38
N GLU A 69 17.00 7.09 26.79
CA GLU A 69 17.67 7.94 27.77
C GLU A 69 18.20 9.27 27.19
N VAL A 70 18.06 9.53 25.89
CA VAL A 70 18.39 10.83 25.27
C VAL A 70 17.13 11.68 25.06
N THR A 71 16.10 11.10 24.45
CA THR A 71 14.93 11.82 23.97
C THR A 71 13.68 11.61 24.81
N GLY A 72 13.65 10.58 25.67
CA GLY A 72 12.47 10.14 26.41
C GLY A 72 11.41 9.45 25.55
N LEU A 73 11.67 9.26 24.24
CA LEU A 73 10.71 8.58 23.37
C LEU A 73 10.66 7.08 23.69
N PRO A 74 9.47 6.43 23.57
CA PRO A 74 9.35 5.01 23.78
C PRO A 74 10.06 4.23 22.66
N ILE A 75 10.82 3.22 23.05
CA ILE A 75 11.55 2.32 22.16
C ILE A 75 10.98 0.91 22.36
N PRO A 76 10.43 0.23 21.33
CA PRO A 76 10.07 -1.18 21.42
C PRO A 76 11.24 -2.02 21.91
N ALA A 77 11.08 -2.66 23.08
CA ALA A 77 12.15 -3.32 23.83
C ALA A 77 12.80 -4.48 23.06
N ARG A 78 12.11 -5.01 22.05
CA ARG A 78 12.54 -6.16 21.25
C ARG A 78 13.24 -5.78 19.94
N SER A 79 13.43 -4.48 19.67
CA SER A 79 14.12 -3.97 18.48
C SER A 79 15.56 -4.52 18.38
N GLU A 80 16.02 -4.84 17.16
CA GLU A 80 17.38 -5.34 16.90
C GLU A 80 18.43 -4.23 17.01
N LEU A 81 18.13 -3.06 16.43
CA LEU A 81 19.00 -1.89 16.40
C LEU A 81 18.15 -0.61 16.52
N VAL A 82 18.62 0.35 17.31
CA VAL A 82 17.95 1.62 17.54
C VAL A 82 18.95 2.76 17.45
N LEU A 83 18.60 3.80 16.69
CA LEU A 83 19.36 5.04 16.58
C LEU A 83 18.54 6.17 17.20
N GLU A 84 19.04 6.77 18.27
CA GLU A 84 18.35 7.83 19.00
C GLU A 84 19.12 9.14 18.90
N GLY A 85 18.38 10.23 18.70
CA GLY A 85 18.95 11.57 18.71
C GLY A 85 17.98 12.62 18.22
N TRP A 86 18.47 13.55 17.40
CA TRP A 86 17.75 14.79 17.10
C TRP A 86 17.84 15.18 15.63
N VAL A 87 16.73 15.65 15.08
CA VAL A 87 16.72 16.33 13.77
C VAL A 87 17.11 17.79 13.98
N SER A 88 18.13 18.23 13.25
CA SER A 88 18.65 19.60 13.29
C SER A 88 17.68 20.60 12.63
N PRO A 89 17.45 21.79 13.22
CA PRO A 89 16.67 22.87 12.60
C PRO A 89 17.45 23.66 11.55
N ASP A 90 18.77 23.61 11.58
CA ASP A 90 19.66 24.49 10.82
C ASP A 90 20.63 23.75 9.88
N GLU A 91 20.82 22.45 10.07
CA GLU A 91 21.69 21.65 9.21
C GLU A 91 20.89 20.80 8.23
N THR A 92 21.26 20.89 6.95
CA THR A 92 20.78 20.01 5.89
C THR A 92 21.95 19.28 5.24
N ALA A 93 21.65 18.14 4.63
CA ALA A 93 22.57 17.48 3.74
C ALA A 93 21.81 16.90 2.54
N LEU A 94 22.54 16.73 1.44
CA LEU A 94 22.01 16.14 0.22
C LEU A 94 21.58 14.68 0.46
N GLU A 95 20.30 14.40 0.23
CA GLU A 95 19.67 13.08 0.27
C GLU A 95 19.33 12.61 -1.15
N GLY A 96 19.54 11.33 -1.43
CA GLY A 96 19.33 10.74 -2.75
C GLY A 96 20.46 11.00 -3.78
N PRO A 97 20.26 10.63 -5.05
CA PRO A 97 19.06 9.97 -5.56
C PRO A 97 18.93 8.53 -5.03
N PHE A 98 17.69 8.03 -4.95
CA PHE A 98 17.40 6.68 -4.45
C PHE A 98 16.48 5.94 -5.42
N GLY A 99 16.59 4.61 -5.46
CA GLY A 99 15.67 3.78 -6.25
C GLY A 99 14.31 3.74 -5.56
N GLU A 100 13.24 4.09 -6.27
CA GLU A 100 11.91 4.23 -5.69
C GLU A 100 11.03 3.02 -5.95
N TRP A 101 9.90 2.97 -5.24
CA TRP A 101 8.91 1.89 -5.37
C TRP A 101 8.33 1.72 -6.79
N THR A 102 8.47 2.74 -7.65
CA THR A 102 8.09 2.65 -9.08
C THR A 102 9.05 1.81 -9.90
N GLY A 103 10.24 1.49 -9.35
CA GLY A 103 11.32 0.80 -10.06
C GLY A 103 12.30 1.73 -10.77
N TYR A 104 12.20 3.04 -10.55
CA TYR A 104 13.05 4.06 -11.17
C TYR A 104 13.75 4.90 -10.09
N TYR A 105 14.86 5.54 -10.45
CA TYR A 105 15.41 6.65 -9.67
C TYR A 105 14.53 7.89 -9.89
N ALA A 106 13.39 7.92 -9.21
CA ALA A 106 12.38 8.96 -9.37
C ALA A 106 12.61 10.06 -8.33
N GLY A 107 13.06 11.23 -8.79
CA GLY A 107 13.34 12.38 -7.93
C GLY A 107 14.82 12.71 -7.85
N ASP A 108 15.13 14.00 -7.99
CA ASP A 108 16.48 14.51 -7.81
C ASP A 108 16.88 14.52 -6.34
N ALA A 109 18.19 14.50 -6.12
CA ALA A 109 18.75 14.68 -4.79
C ALA A 109 18.36 16.04 -4.21
N LYS A 110 18.03 16.08 -2.91
CA LYS A 110 17.55 17.29 -2.23
C LYS A 110 18.17 17.45 -0.85
N GLU A 111 18.33 18.69 -0.45
CA GLU A 111 18.70 19.03 0.91
C GLU A 111 17.58 18.64 1.88
N GLU A 112 17.87 17.73 2.79
CA GLU A 112 16.95 17.29 3.85
C GLU A 112 17.60 17.49 5.22
N PRO A 113 16.81 17.73 6.29
CA PRO A 113 17.33 17.95 7.63
C PRO A 113 18.24 16.82 8.10
N VAL A 114 19.37 17.17 8.71
CA VAL A 114 20.32 16.21 9.28
C VAL A 114 19.76 15.64 10.60
N ILE A 115 19.92 14.34 10.77
CA ILE A 115 19.73 13.62 12.03
C ILE A 115 21.08 13.39 12.68
N HIS A 116 21.26 13.97 13.85
CA HIS A 116 22.39 13.73 14.76
C HIS A 116 22.04 12.58 15.68
N ILE A 117 22.79 11.48 15.57
CA ILE A 117 22.62 10.30 16.43
C ILE A 117 23.51 10.47 17.65
N GLU A 118 22.90 10.54 18.84
CA GLU A 118 23.60 10.68 20.12
C GLU A 118 23.80 9.32 20.79
N ARG A 119 22.92 8.35 20.53
CA ARG A 119 23.01 7.01 21.10
C ARG A 119 22.56 5.92 20.13
N VAL A 120 23.22 4.78 20.24
CA VAL A 120 22.88 3.55 19.50
C VAL A 120 22.64 2.43 20.51
N TYR A 121 21.49 1.77 20.43
CA TYR A 121 21.15 0.58 21.19
C TYR A 121 21.07 -0.61 20.24
N TYR A 122 21.54 -1.78 20.66
CA TYR A 122 21.51 -2.97 19.83
C TYR A 122 21.50 -4.24 20.68
N ARG A 123 20.93 -5.30 20.13
CA ARG A 123 20.99 -6.65 20.71
C ARG A 123 22.35 -7.29 20.46
N ASN A 124 22.69 -8.31 21.22
CA ASN A 124 23.81 -9.18 20.87
C ASN A 124 23.56 -9.78 19.49
N ASN A 125 24.51 -9.60 18.56
CA ASN A 125 24.40 -10.04 17.17
C ASN A 125 23.14 -9.50 16.44
N PRO A 126 23.05 -8.16 16.25
CA PRO A 126 21.83 -7.53 15.76
C PRO A 126 21.55 -7.83 14.29
N ILE A 127 20.28 -8.00 13.95
CA ILE A 127 19.83 -8.22 12.57
C ILE A 127 19.44 -6.88 11.93
N LEU A 128 20.18 -6.48 10.91
CA LEU A 128 19.87 -5.31 10.09
C LEU A 128 18.84 -5.69 9.01
N THR A 129 17.58 -5.33 9.22
CA THR A 129 16.54 -5.48 8.20
C THR A 129 16.67 -4.38 7.14
N CYS A 130 16.64 -4.77 5.87
CA CYS A 130 16.76 -3.85 4.73
C CYS A 130 15.55 -3.95 3.80
N ALA A 131 15.12 -2.81 3.25
CA ALA A 131 14.11 -2.73 2.21
C ALA A 131 14.73 -2.09 0.96
N ALA A 132 15.17 -2.92 0.02
CA ALA A 132 15.65 -2.45 -1.27
C ALA A 132 14.46 -2.21 -2.21
N SER A 133 14.20 -0.95 -2.53
CA SER A 133 13.27 -0.55 -3.57
C SER A 133 13.91 -0.77 -4.93
N GLN A 134 13.18 -1.43 -5.83
CA GLN A 134 13.63 -1.79 -7.17
C GLN A 134 12.40 -2.01 -8.05
N LYS A 135 12.60 -2.34 -9.34
CA LYS A 135 11.49 -2.75 -10.19
C LYS A 135 10.72 -3.92 -9.55
N PRO A 136 9.39 -3.82 -9.39
CA PRO A 136 8.57 -4.90 -8.89
C PRO A 136 8.75 -6.23 -9.67
N PRO A 137 8.57 -7.39 -9.01
CA PRO A 137 8.32 -7.55 -7.56
C PRO A 137 9.59 -7.42 -6.71
N HIS A 138 9.44 -6.99 -5.45
CA HIS A 138 10.54 -6.90 -4.47
C HIS A 138 10.06 -7.23 -3.04
N SER A 139 10.99 -7.46 -2.13
CA SER A 139 10.76 -8.12 -0.82
C SER A 139 9.65 -7.50 0.02
N HIS A 140 9.60 -6.16 0.09
CA HIS A 140 8.63 -5.41 0.89
C HIS A 140 7.39 -4.97 0.09
N LEU A 141 7.18 -5.50 -1.11
CA LEU A 141 6.04 -5.13 -1.94
C LEU A 141 4.77 -5.87 -1.52
N PHE A 142 4.90 -7.14 -1.16
CA PHE A 142 3.76 -8.01 -0.85
C PHE A 142 2.96 -7.49 0.34
N GLU A 143 3.66 -7.08 1.42
CA GLU A 143 3.04 -6.44 2.59
C GLU A 143 2.16 -5.22 2.21
N ARG A 144 2.60 -4.42 1.23
CA ARG A 144 1.92 -3.19 0.81
C ARG A 144 0.68 -3.53 0.02
N CYS A 145 0.76 -4.56 -0.82
CA CYS A 145 -0.38 -5.08 -1.57
C CYS A 145 -1.45 -5.55 -0.60
N PHE A 146 -1.08 -6.36 0.39
CA PHE A 146 -1.98 -6.86 1.42
C PHE A 146 -2.66 -5.73 2.21
N ILE A 147 -1.88 -4.84 2.83
CA ILE A 147 -2.41 -3.76 3.68
C ILE A 147 -3.33 -2.82 2.87
N ARG A 148 -2.96 -2.47 1.63
CA ARG A 148 -3.79 -1.60 0.79
C ARG A 148 -5.06 -2.28 0.33
N SER A 149 -5.01 -3.58 0.07
CA SER A 149 -6.19 -4.36 -0.33
C SER A 149 -7.20 -4.43 0.80
N ALA A 150 -6.73 -4.74 2.03
CA ALA A 150 -7.58 -4.74 3.22
C ALA A 150 -8.20 -3.36 3.48
N GLY A 151 -7.39 -2.30 3.47
CA GLY A 151 -7.91 -0.94 3.65
C GLY A 151 -8.87 -0.48 2.54
N LEU A 152 -8.76 -1.04 1.33
CA LEU A 152 -9.65 -0.71 0.23
C LEU A 152 -10.99 -1.41 0.40
N LEU A 153 -10.96 -2.68 0.82
CA LEU A 153 -12.17 -3.41 1.20
C LEU A 153 -12.94 -2.65 2.29
N ASP A 154 -12.28 -2.28 3.39
CA ASP A 154 -12.88 -1.47 4.47
C ASP A 154 -13.45 -0.14 3.94
N SER A 155 -12.76 0.51 3.01
CA SER A 155 -13.22 1.78 2.44
C SER A 155 -14.46 1.62 1.57
N LEU A 156 -14.56 0.53 0.80
CA LEU A 156 -15.73 0.24 -0.04
C LEU A 156 -16.93 -0.17 0.81
N GLU A 157 -16.72 -1.03 1.80
CA GLU A 157 -17.75 -1.42 2.77
C GLU A 157 -18.24 -0.21 3.59
N GLY A 158 -17.32 0.63 4.07
CA GLY A 158 -17.62 1.87 4.78
C GLY A 158 -18.34 2.90 3.93
N ALA A 159 -18.19 2.86 2.60
CA ALA A 159 -18.98 3.65 1.65
C ALA A 159 -20.39 3.07 1.40
N GLY A 160 -20.73 1.95 2.03
CA GLY A 160 -22.03 1.28 1.91
C GLY A 160 -22.18 0.48 0.61
N ILE A 161 -21.08 0.12 -0.06
CA ILE A 161 -21.11 -0.68 -1.28
C ILE A 161 -21.30 -2.15 -0.90
N PRO A 162 -22.40 -2.79 -1.32
CA PRO A 162 -22.67 -4.17 -0.96
C PRO A 162 -21.86 -5.16 -1.81
N ASP A 163 -21.73 -6.39 -1.32
CA ASP A 163 -21.33 -7.54 -2.14
C ASP A 163 -19.97 -7.43 -2.85
N VAL A 164 -19.04 -6.65 -2.28
CA VAL A 164 -17.61 -6.74 -2.59
C VAL A 164 -17.09 -8.08 -2.07
N LYS A 165 -16.55 -8.93 -2.94
CA LYS A 165 -16.10 -10.29 -2.62
C LYS A 165 -14.60 -10.40 -2.41
N GLY A 166 -13.85 -9.52 -3.05
CA GLY A 166 -12.41 -9.48 -2.88
C GLY A 166 -11.83 -8.21 -3.47
N VAL A 167 -10.67 -7.83 -2.95
CA VAL A 167 -9.92 -6.68 -3.43
C VAL A 167 -8.46 -7.06 -3.46
N TRP A 168 -7.76 -6.68 -4.51
CA TRP A 168 -6.31 -6.83 -4.58
C TRP A 168 -5.64 -5.66 -5.29
N VAL A 169 -4.63 -5.11 -4.64
CA VAL A 169 -3.73 -4.11 -5.22
C VAL A 169 -2.47 -4.84 -5.70
N HIS A 170 -2.33 -5.01 -7.01
CA HIS A 170 -1.36 -5.94 -7.58
C HIS A 170 0.10 -5.48 -7.48
N GLN A 171 0.99 -6.45 -7.27
CA GLN A 171 2.45 -6.28 -7.34
C GLN A 171 2.89 -5.83 -8.74
N ALA A 172 2.22 -6.31 -9.79
CA ALA A 172 2.47 -5.89 -11.18
C ALA A 172 2.30 -4.37 -11.36
N GLY A 173 1.40 -3.75 -10.58
CA GLY A 173 1.21 -2.30 -10.50
C GLY A 173 1.99 -1.64 -9.35
N SER A 174 3.14 -2.20 -8.94
CA SER A 174 3.93 -1.68 -7.81
C SER A 174 3.13 -1.51 -6.50
N GLY A 175 2.09 -2.32 -6.31
CA GLY A 175 1.22 -2.24 -5.13
C GLY A 175 0.46 -0.91 -5.03
N ARG A 176 0.21 -0.22 -6.17
CA ARG A 176 -0.49 1.07 -6.22
C ARG A 176 -1.27 1.31 -7.51
N THR A 177 -0.66 1.10 -8.66
CA THR A 177 -1.16 1.61 -9.95
C THR A 177 -2.16 0.69 -10.62
N PHE A 178 -2.26 -0.58 -10.22
CA PHE A 178 -3.20 -1.55 -10.77
C PHE A 178 -3.95 -2.26 -9.63
N VAL A 179 -5.27 -2.22 -9.71
CA VAL A 179 -6.19 -2.68 -8.66
C VAL A 179 -7.28 -3.51 -9.30
N ALA A 180 -7.59 -4.66 -8.68
CA ALA A 180 -8.72 -5.49 -9.02
C ALA A 180 -9.72 -5.51 -7.86
N VAL A 181 -11.01 -5.38 -8.16
CA VAL A 181 -12.11 -5.49 -7.20
C VAL A 181 -13.10 -6.51 -7.75
N SER A 182 -13.27 -7.62 -7.04
CA SER A 182 -14.25 -8.64 -7.34
C SER A 182 -15.56 -8.35 -6.62
N ILE A 183 -16.68 -8.39 -7.35
CA ILE A 183 -18.02 -8.11 -6.84
C ILE A 183 -19.03 -9.17 -7.28
N LYS A 184 -20.05 -9.37 -6.45
CA LYS A 184 -21.29 -9.99 -6.93
C LYS A 184 -22.25 -8.90 -7.35
N GLN A 185 -22.53 -8.80 -8.65
CA GLN A 185 -23.37 -7.73 -9.15
C GLN A 185 -24.80 -7.78 -8.58
N ARG A 186 -25.40 -6.61 -8.31
CA ARG A 186 -26.73 -6.49 -7.69
C ARG A 186 -27.71 -5.57 -8.43
N TYR A 187 -27.20 -4.69 -9.27
CA TYR A 187 -27.97 -3.69 -9.99
C TYR A 187 -27.15 -3.10 -11.15
N PHE A 188 -27.84 -2.53 -12.13
CA PHE A 188 -27.23 -1.79 -13.23
C PHE A 188 -26.31 -0.68 -12.69
N GLY A 189 -25.06 -0.67 -13.14
CA GLY A 189 -24.06 0.32 -12.73
C GLY A 189 -23.32 0.00 -11.42
N HIS A 190 -23.54 -1.18 -10.81
CA HIS A 190 -22.83 -1.58 -9.60
C HIS A 190 -21.30 -1.56 -9.79
N ALA A 191 -20.80 -2.13 -10.89
CA ALA A 191 -19.37 -2.15 -11.20
C ALA A 191 -18.79 -0.74 -11.38
N ASN A 192 -19.47 0.14 -12.11
CA ASN A 192 -19.06 1.53 -12.27
C ASN A 192 -19.01 2.29 -10.93
N GLN A 193 -20.01 2.12 -10.06
CA GLN A 193 -20.00 2.73 -8.72
C GLN A 193 -18.79 2.25 -7.91
N VAL A 194 -18.56 0.93 -7.87
CA VAL A 194 -17.43 0.31 -7.18
C VAL A 194 -16.11 0.89 -7.68
N GLY A 195 -15.89 0.87 -8.99
CA GLY A 195 -14.65 1.34 -9.60
C GLY A 195 -14.40 2.83 -9.39
N LEU A 196 -15.43 3.67 -9.50
CA LEU A 196 -15.31 5.11 -9.24
C LEU A 196 -14.93 5.39 -7.78
N VAL A 197 -15.62 4.77 -6.81
CA VAL A 197 -15.30 4.95 -5.38
C VAL A 197 -13.91 4.40 -5.08
N ALA A 198 -13.61 3.16 -5.51
CA ALA A 198 -12.31 2.52 -5.32
C ALA A 198 -11.17 3.39 -5.86
N SER A 199 -11.39 4.07 -7.00
CA SER A 199 -10.38 4.92 -7.60
C SER A 199 -10.04 6.15 -6.75
N GLN A 200 -10.92 6.63 -5.86
CA GLN A 200 -10.74 7.90 -5.14
C GLN A 200 -10.41 7.77 -3.65
N VAL A 201 -10.74 6.64 -3.01
CA VAL A 201 -10.52 6.44 -1.57
C VAL A 201 -9.06 6.11 -1.22
N ASN A 202 -8.69 6.30 0.06
CA ASN A 202 -7.30 6.38 0.53
C ASN A 202 -6.59 5.04 0.82
N PRO A 203 -6.72 4.05 -0.06
CA PRO A 203 -5.52 3.27 -0.41
C PRO A 203 -5.13 3.34 -1.89
N VAL A 204 -5.99 3.85 -2.78
CA VAL A 204 -5.72 3.92 -4.24
C VAL A 204 -5.70 5.36 -4.75
N GLY A 205 -6.35 6.27 -4.03
CA GLY A 205 -6.47 7.69 -4.38
C GLY A 205 -5.14 8.42 -4.60
N TYR A 206 -4.01 7.86 -4.15
CA TYR A 206 -2.67 8.39 -4.39
C TYR A 206 -1.92 7.57 -5.46
N VAL A 207 -1.72 8.15 -6.64
CA VAL A 207 -1.00 7.56 -7.78
C VAL A 207 -1.66 6.30 -8.39
N GLY A 208 -2.90 5.97 -8.02
CA GLY A 208 -3.70 4.94 -8.71
C GLY A 208 -3.84 5.25 -10.20
N ARG A 209 -3.97 4.21 -11.04
CA ARG A 209 -4.13 4.36 -12.51
C ARG A 209 -5.21 3.45 -13.09
N TYR A 210 -5.09 2.14 -12.90
CA TYR A 210 -5.99 1.14 -13.46
C TYR A 210 -6.79 0.50 -12.33
N ILE A 211 -8.10 0.68 -12.38
CA ILE A 211 -9.05 0.08 -11.44
C ILE A 211 -9.94 -0.84 -12.26
N VAL A 212 -9.83 -2.14 -12.03
CA VAL A 212 -10.57 -3.17 -12.75
C VAL A 212 -11.60 -3.75 -11.82
N VAL A 213 -12.86 -3.79 -12.25
CA VAL A 213 -13.94 -4.42 -11.51
C VAL A 213 -14.35 -5.69 -12.26
N VAL A 214 -14.41 -6.80 -11.55
CA VAL A 214 -14.68 -8.15 -12.09
C VAL A 214 -15.78 -8.83 -11.29
N ASP A 215 -16.40 -9.86 -11.85
CA ASP A 215 -17.39 -10.68 -11.13
C ASP A 215 -16.75 -11.54 -10.03
N ASP A 216 -17.60 -12.23 -9.24
CA ASP A 216 -17.21 -13.06 -8.10
C ASP A 216 -16.67 -14.45 -8.47
N ASP A 217 -16.69 -14.80 -9.76
CA ASP A 217 -16.00 -15.97 -10.30
C ASP A 217 -14.51 -15.72 -10.62
N ILE A 218 -14.08 -14.45 -10.62
CA ILE A 218 -12.69 -14.06 -10.88
C ILE A 218 -11.94 -13.88 -9.56
N ASP A 219 -10.79 -14.53 -9.42
CA ASP A 219 -9.87 -14.30 -8.30
C ASP A 219 -9.12 -12.97 -8.52
N PRO A 220 -9.41 -11.91 -7.73
CA PRO A 220 -8.75 -10.63 -7.92
C PRO A 220 -7.25 -10.69 -7.59
N THR A 221 -6.76 -11.74 -6.92
CA THR A 221 -5.34 -11.89 -6.59
C THR A 221 -4.52 -12.48 -7.74
N ASP A 222 -5.16 -13.19 -8.69
CA ASP A 222 -4.54 -13.72 -9.90
C ASP A 222 -4.64 -12.72 -11.05
N ILE A 223 -3.50 -12.14 -11.43
CA ILE A 223 -3.45 -11.15 -12.50
C ILE A 223 -3.87 -11.74 -13.86
N ASN A 224 -3.69 -13.05 -14.08
CA ASN A 224 -4.08 -13.67 -15.34
C ASN A 224 -5.59 -13.78 -15.46
N ASP A 225 -6.27 -14.09 -14.35
CA ASP A 225 -7.72 -14.18 -14.29
C ASP A 225 -8.37 -12.80 -14.50
N VAL A 226 -7.82 -11.77 -13.85
CA VAL A 226 -8.23 -10.37 -14.05
C VAL A 226 -8.02 -9.92 -15.50
N ILE A 227 -6.86 -10.19 -16.10
CA ILE A 227 -6.60 -9.83 -17.51
C ILE A 227 -7.51 -10.62 -18.46
N TRP A 228 -7.81 -11.89 -18.17
CA TRP A 228 -8.74 -12.68 -18.95
C TRP A 228 -10.15 -12.09 -18.92
N ALA A 229 -10.65 -11.70 -17.74
CA ALA A 229 -11.93 -11.00 -17.60
C ALA A 229 -11.94 -9.69 -18.41
N MET A 230 -10.88 -8.87 -18.30
CA MET A 230 -10.74 -7.65 -19.11
C MET A 230 -10.81 -7.92 -20.60
N GLY A 231 -10.15 -8.98 -21.08
CA GLY A 231 -10.07 -9.31 -22.51
C GLY A 231 -11.33 -9.95 -23.08
N THR A 232 -12.24 -10.46 -22.23
CA THR A 232 -13.40 -11.26 -22.67
C THR A 232 -14.75 -10.66 -22.27
N ARG A 233 -14.79 -9.76 -21.29
CA ARG A 233 -16.01 -9.16 -20.74
C ARG A 233 -16.11 -7.64 -20.91
N SER A 234 -15.05 -6.98 -21.39
CA SER A 234 -14.98 -5.51 -21.52
C SER A 234 -14.77 -5.07 -22.97
N ASP A 235 -15.59 -4.15 -23.47
CA ASP A 235 -15.33 -3.36 -24.68
C ASP A 235 -14.70 -2.01 -24.27
N PRO A 236 -13.43 -1.72 -24.66
CA PRO A 236 -12.73 -0.52 -24.20
C PRO A 236 -13.43 0.81 -24.47
N LYS A 237 -14.31 0.90 -25.48
CA LYS A 237 -15.02 2.13 -25.79
C LYS A 237 -16.23 2.34 -24.87
N ARG A 238 -16.85 1.26 -24.42
CA ARG A 238 -18.11 1.27 -23.65
C ARG A 238 -17.88 1.16 -22.16
N ASP A 239 -16.90 0.34 -21.78
CA ASP A 239 -16.77 -0.18 -20.42
C ASP A 239 -15.55 0.42 -19.69
N MET A 240 -14.96 1.47 -20.26
CA MET A 240 -13.88 2.24 -19.64
C MET A 240 -14.31 3.68 -19.34
N THR A 241 -14.20 4.08 -18.07
CA THR A 241 -14.39 5.45 -17.63
C THR A 241 -13.05 6.09 -17.30
N ILE A 242 -12.70 7.15 -18.03
CA ILE A 242 -11.47 7.91 -17.78
C ILE A 242 -11.77 9.06 -16.82
N LEU A 243 -10.98 9.15 -15.75
CA LEU A 243 -10.99 10.24 -14.80
C LEU A 243 -9.74 11.09 -14.99
N ASP A 244 -9.93 12.36 -15.30
CA ASP A 244 -8.84 13.30 -15.49
C ASP A 244 -8.48 14.05 -14.22
N ARG A 245 -7.22 14.51 -14.16
CA ARG A 245 -6.72 15.41 -13.10
C ARG A 245 -6.90 14.86 -11.67
N THR A 246 -6.71 13.56 -11.52
CA THR A 246 -6.71 12.90 -10.21
C THR A 246 -5.33 13.01 -9.55
N TRP A 247 -5.24 12.62 -8.27
CA TRP A 247 -4.06 12.90 -7.44
C TRP A 247 -2.84 12.04 -7.80
N SER A 248 -1.71 12.69 -8.08
CA SER A 248 -0.42 12.06 -8.35
C SER A 248 0.68 12.52 -7.37
N SER A 249 1.94 12.16 -7.66
CA SER A 249 3.13 12.37 -6.85
C SER A 249 4.31 12.77 -7.71
N ARG A 250 5.32 13.39 -7.08
CA ARG A 250 6.64 13.61 -7.71
C ARG A 250 7.36 12.32 -8.09
N LEU A 251 6.96 11.19 -7.49
CA LEU A 251 7.50 9.87 -7.81
C LEU A 251 6.84 9.25 -9.04
N ASP A 252 5.74 9.82 -9.53
CA ASP A 252 5.06 9.34 -10.71
C ASP A 252 5.88 9.67 -11.97
N THR A 253 6.37 8.64 -12.65
CA THR A 253 7.28 8.77 -13.80
C THR A 253 6.64 9.37 -15.05
N MET A 254 5.33 9.58 -15.06
CA MET A 254 4.62 10.24 -16.16
C MET A 254 4.31 11.72 -15.88
N VAL A 255 4.68 12.24 -14.71
CA VAL A 255 4.52 13.65 -14.37
C VAL A 255 5.81 14.39 -14.73
N PHE A 256 5.78 15.12 -15.84
CA PHE A 256 6.93 15.87 -16.37
C PHE A 256 6.93 17.36 -15.97
N ASP A 257 5.82 17.87 -15.45
CA ASP A 257 5.70 19.23 -14.95
C ASP A 257 5.45 19.24 -13.43
N ASP A 258 5.43 20.42 -12.81
CA ASP A 258 5.18 20.54 -11.37
C ASP A 258 3.71 20.30 -10.97
N LYS A 259 2.84 19.98 -11.94
CA LYS A 259 1.42 19.72 -11.67
C LYS A 259 1.25 18.23 -11.40
N LEU A 260 1.11 17.90 -10.12
CA LEU A 260 1.00 16.52 -9.61
C LEU A 260 -0.38 15.89 -9.88
N TYR A 261 -0.76 15.83 -11.14
CA TYR A 261 -1.98 15.20 -11.64
C TYR A 261 -1.66 13.94 -12.44
N ASN A 262 -2.52 12.94 -12.35
CA ASN A 262 -2.58 11.85 -13.32
C ASN A 262 -4.02 11.59 -13.75
N SER A 263 -4.20 10.86 -14.85
CA SER A 263 -5.50 10.30 -15.22
C SER A 263 -5.59 8.85 -14.78
N ARG A 264 -6.81 8.39 -14.53
CA ARG A 264 -7.15 7.01 -14.15
C ARG A 264 -8.16 6.45 -15.13
N VAL A 265 -8.18 5.13 -15.23
CA VAL A 265 -9.24 4.40 -15.91
C VAL A 265 -9.89 3.43 -14.92
N VAL A 266 -11.20 3.50 -14.84
CA VAL A 266 -12.06 2.46 -14.28
C VAL A 266 -12.49 1.57 -15.43
N ILE A 267 -12.26 0.27 -15.31
CA ILE A 267 -12.56 -0.75 -16.31
C ILE A 267 -13.61 -1.66 -15.70
N ASP A 268 -14.81 -1.65 -16.29
CA ASP A 268 -15.83 -2.66 -16.03
C ASP A 268 -15.48 -3.89 -16.87
N ALA A 269 -15.05 -4.94 -16.18
CA ALA A 269 -14.74 -6.25 -16.75
C ALA A 269 -15.67 -7.32 -16.18
N CYS A 270 -16.87 -6.91 -15.74
CA CYS A 270 -17.91 -7.83 -15.35
C CYS A 270 -18.74 -8.26 -16.58
N ILE A 271 -19.45 -9.38 -16.46
CA ILE A 271 -20.52 -9.76 -17.39
C ILE A 271 -21.54 -8.61 -17.44
N PRO A 272 -22.01 -8.16 -18.61
CA PRO A 272 -23.05 -7.13 -18.68
C PRO A 272 -24.25 -7.50 -17.81
N TYR A 273 -24.71 -6.58 -16.97
CA TYR A 273 -25.68 -6.90 -15.91
C TYR A 273 -27.00 -7.46 -16.45
N GLU A 274 -27.46 -6.96 -17.61
CA GLU A 274 -28.62 -7.46 -18.35
C GLU A 274 -28.46 -8.89 -18.89
N HIS A 275 -27.24 -9.40 -18.94
CA HIS A 275 -26.88 -10.69 -19.53
C HIS A 275 -26.40 -11.72 -18.50
N LEU A 276 -26.56 -11.47 -17.20
CA LEU A 276 -26.11 -12.41 -16.16
C LEU A 276 -26.72 -13.82 -16.29
N GLU A 277 -27.92 -13.95 -16.86
CA GLU A 277 -28.61 -15.23 -17.01
C GLU A 277 -28.32 -15.94 -18.34
N ASP A 278 -27.91 -15.22 -19.39
CA ASP A 278 -27.75 -15.74 -20.75
C ASP A 278 -26.33 -15.60 -21.33
N PHE A 279 -25.38 -15.09 -20.54
CA PHE A 279 -23.97 -15.03 -20.92
C PHE A 279 -23.38 -16.45 -21.08
N PRO A 280 -22.47 -16.69 -22.05
CA PRO A 280 -21.86 -17.99 -22.24
C PRO A 280 -21.13 -18.50 -20.98
N GLU A 281 -21.32 -19.78 -20.67
CA GLU A 281 -20.63 -20.43 -19.55
C GLU A 281 -19.11 -20.47 -19.76
N VAL A 282 -18.37 -20.34 -18.66
CA VAL A 282 -16.91 -20.47 -18.67
C VAL A 282 -16.53 -21.93 -18.88
N ALA A 283 -15.75 -22.18 -19.93
CA ALA A 283 -15.25 -23.52 -20.24
C ALA A 283 -14.08 -23.90 -19.32
N MET A 284 -14.38 -24.37 -18.11
CA MET A 284 -13.39 -24.76 -17.11
C MET A 284 -13.76 -26.05 -16.37
N THR A 285 -12.77 -26.65 -15.73
CA THR A 285 -12.99 -27.74 -14.77
C THR A 285 -13.59 -27.14 -13.50
N SER A 286 -14.61 -27.78 -12.92
CA SER A 286 -15.19 -27.31 -11.66
C SER A 286 -14.15 -27.31 -10.52
N PRO A 287 -14.24 -26.37 -9.56
CA PRO A 287 -13.34 -26.34 -8.41
C PRO A 287 -13.34 -27.65 -7.60
N GLU A 288 -14.48 -28.33 -7.52
CA GLU A 288 -14.63 -29.63 -6.88
C GLU A 288 -13.78 -30.68 -7.59
N LEU A 289 -13.96 -30.84 -8.91
CA LEU A 289 -13.21 -31.82 -9.68
C LEU A 289 -11.71 -31.50 -9.70
N ALA A 290 -11.34 -30.22 -9.79
CA ALA A 290 -9.94 -29.80 -9.71
C ALA A 290 -9.31 -30.19 -8.36
N ARG A 291 -10.03 -30.01 -7.24
CA ARG A 291 -9.58 -30.44 -5.90
C ARG A 291 -9.45 -31.95 -5.80
N GLU A 292 -10.44 -32.70 -6.29
CA GLU A 292 -10.41 -34.18 -6.29
C GLU A 292 -9.22 -34.72 -7.10
N VAL A 293 -8.95 -34.13 -8.27
CA VAL A 293 -7.81 -34.51 -9.13
C VAL A 293 -6.49 -34.19 -8.44
N ARG A 294 -6.34 -33.00 -7.85
CA ARG A 294 -5.11 -32.63 -7.11
C ARG A 294 -4.87 -33.55 -5.91
N ALA A 295 -5.91 -33.85 -5.13
CA ALA A 295 -5.82 -34.77 -4.00
C ALA A 295 -5.48 -36.21 -4.42
N LYS A 296 -5.90 -36.64 -5.62
CA LYS A 296 -5.60 -37.96 -6.18
C LYS A 296 -4.14 -38.08 -6.66
N PHE A 297 -3.51 -36.98 -7.04
CA PHE A 297 -2.16 -36.95 -7.61
C PHE A 297 -1.25 -35.93 -6.91
N PRO A 298 -1.04 -36.02 -5.59
CA PRO A 298 -0.26 -35.03 -4.83
C PRO A 298 1.17 -34.88 -5.39
N ASP A 299 1.82 -36.00 -5.74
CA ASP A 299 3.19 -36.02 -6.29
C ASP A 299 3.37 -35.26 -7.63
N VAL A 300 2.28 -34.90 -8.30
CA VAL A 300 2.31 -34.14 -9.57
C VAL A 300 2.14 -32.63 -9.34
N PHE A 301 1.54 -32.24 -8.21
CA PHE A 301 1.16 -30.85 -7.92
C PHE A 301 1.93 -30.22 -6.75
N ASP A 302 2.81 -30.98 -6.10
CA ASP A 302 3.77 -30.52 -5.08
C ASP A 302 5.04 -29.86 -5.68
#